data_AF-A0A6G3MJC4-F1
#
_entry.id   AF-A0A6G3MJC4-F1
#
_cell.length_a   1.000
_cell.length_b   1.000
_cell.length_c   1.000
_cell.angle_alpha   90.00
_cell.angle_beta   90.00
_cell.angle_gamma   90.00
#
_symmetry.space_group_name_H-M   'P 1'
#
loop_
_entity.id
_entity.type
_entity.pdbx_description
1 polymer ?
#
loop_
_entity_poly.entity_id
_entity_poly.type
_entity_poly.pdbx_seq_one_letter_code
_entity_poly.pdbx_strand_id
1 'polypeptide(L)'
;KILMDKSSINVKAVLLSNIQLIIDNRETFKKNYKLEINEDSFDHPNNKAAFCILHYLMYKLYPKMSKNAFSNCWPIKEKAQESEFRKTIVSILEKASNEFPTFKFPKITNSALVTTYGTRFCVFIIKLTTVLLQKELNGIDECTCFPELFREDNKTYKKIHQKQSKNYVNLNCQKISKELALQNKLDTFWRESISHFENIFLKYTQELKDLKNQQEECLKQTLNISSDQFMSY
;
A
#
# COMPACT_ATOMS: atom_id res chain seq x y z
N LYS A 1 -13.13 15.63 -42.71
CA LYS A 1 -12.74 14.21 -42.60
C LYS A 1 -11.99 14.02 -41.28
N ILE A 2 -12.69 14.08 -40.15
CA ILE A 2 -12.12 13.81 -38.82
C ILE A 2 -12.59 12.39 -38.50
N LEU A 3 -11.74 11.42 -38.85
CA LEU A 3 -11.92 10.05 -38.39
C LEU A 3 -11.49 10.06 -36.92
N MET A 4 -12.47 10.09 -36.02
CA MET A 4 -12.27 9.64 -34.65
C MET A 4 -11.78 8.20 -34.72
N ASP A 5 -10.50 8.01 -34.42
CA ASP A 5 -9.91 6.68 -34.35
C ASP A 5 -10.46 5.95 -33.13
N LYS A 6 -10.77 4.68 -33.36
CA LYS A 6 -11.55 3.81 -32.50
C LYS A 6 -10.79 3.53 -31.22
N SER A 7 -11.38 3.84 -30.06
CA SER A 7 -11.30 3.12 -28.77
C SER A 7 -10.20 2.04 -28.62
N SER A 8 -8.94 2.36 -28.88
CA SER A 8 -7.84 1.41 -28.73
C SER A 8 -7.49 1.42 -27.26
N ILE A 9 -7.97 0.41 -26.53
CA ILE A 9 -7.64 0.22 -25.12
C ILE A 9 -6.13 0.37 -24.97
N ASN A 10 -5.70 1.33 -24.14
CA ASN A 10 -4.28 1.53 -23.84
C ASN A 10 -3.82 0.36 -22.96
N VAL A 11 -3.38 -0.72 -23.62
CA VAL A 11 -2.90 -1.97 -23.01
C VAL A 11 -1.82 -1.68 -21.96
N LYS A 12 -0.96 -0.68 -22.19
CA LYS A 12 0.12 -0.31 -21.28
C LYS A 12 -0.40 0.32 -19.99
N ALA A 13 -1.34 1.26 -20.11
CA ALA A 13 -1.97 1.90 -18.95
C ALA A 13 -2.73 0.88 -18.09
N VAL A 14 -3.42 -0.08 -18.72
CA VAL A 14 -4.08 -1.18 -18.01
C VAL A 14 -3.07 -2.07 -17.29
N LEU A 15 -1.98 -2.46 -17.96
CA LEU A 15 -0.91 -3.25 -17.36
C LEU A 15 -0.30 -2.55 -16.14
N LEU A 16 0.04 -1.28 -16.29
CA LEU A 16 0.63 -0.49 -15.21
C LEU A 16 -0.33 -0.39 -14.02
N SER A 17 -1.60 -0.11 -14.28
CA SER A 17 -2.65 -0.05 -13.24
C SER A 17 -2.77 -1.37 -12.49
N ASN A 18 -2.84 -2.50 -13.21
CA ASN A 18 -2.92 -3.82 -12.59
C ASN A 18 -1.69 -4.15 -11.73
N ILE A 19 -0.49 -3.85 -12.23
CA ILE A 19 0.75 -4.06 -11.47
C ILE A 19 0.75 -3.21 -10.20
N GLN A 20 0.36 -1.94 -10.29
CA GLN A 20 0.30 -1.04 -9.14
C GLN A 20 -0.70 -1.50 -8.09
N LEU A 21 -1.84 -2.05 -8.50
CA LEU A 21 -2.85 -2.60 -7.57
C LEU A 21 -2.37 -3.86 -6.84
N ILE A 22 -1.54 -4.68 -7.49
CA ILE A 22 -1.01 -5.93 -6.92
C ILE A 22 0.19 -5.67 -6.00
N ILE A 23 0.95 -4.60 -6.24
CA ILE A 23 2.08 -4.22 -5.41
C ILE A 23 1.55 -3.51 -4.16
N ASP A 24 1.42 -4.24 -3.05
CA ASP A 24 0.90 -3.70 -1.78
C ASP A 24 1.67 -2.45 -1.29
N ASN A 25 2.97 -2.39 -1.56
CA ASN A 25 3.84 -1.29 -1.16
C ASN A 25 4.92 -1.03 -2.23
N ARG A 26 4.76 0.09 -2.95
CA ARG A 26 5.65 0.49 -4.06
C ARG A 26 7.10 0.68 -3.61
N GLU A 27 7.33 1.29 -2.45
CA GLU A 27 8.67 1.51 -1.90
C GLU A 27 9.37 0.20 -1.56
N THR A 28 8.63 -0.76 -0.99
CA THR A 28 9.17 -2.09 -0.69
C THR A 28 9.52 -2.85 -1.96
N PHE A 29 8.68 -2.78 -2.99
CA PHE A 29 8.96 -3.38 -4.29
C PHE A 29 10.20 -2.73 -4.94
N LYS A 30 10.27 -1.39 -4.96
CA LYS A 30 11.40 -0.65 -5.51
C LYS A 30 12.70 -0.99 -4.80
N LYS A 31 12.68 -1.14 -3.47
CA LYS A 31 13.85 -1.55 -2.67
C LYS A 31 14.28 -2.99 -2.96
N ASN A 32 13.33 -3.92 -3.01
CA ASN A 32 13.63 -5.35 -3.18
C ASN A 32 14.10 -5.71 -4.59
N TYR A 33 13.53 -5.09 -5.61
CA TYR A 33 13.82 -5.40 -7.01
C TYR A 33 14.74 -4.37 -7.68
N LYS A 34 15.01 -3.23 -7.03
CA LYS A 34 15.76 -2.09 -7.59
C LYS A 34 15.24 -1.72 -8.99
N LEU A 35 13.91 -1.58 -9.07
CA LEU A 35 13.17 -1.43 -10.31
C LEU A 35 12.05 -0.39 -10.14
N GLU A 36 11.89 0.43 -11.18
CA GLU A 36 10.79 1.37 -11.36
C GLU A 36 10.07 1.03 -12.66
N ILE A 37 8.73 0.90 -12.60
CA ILE A 37 7.90 0.45 -13.73
C ILE A 37 7.02 1.62 -14.17
N ASN A 38 7.13 1.97 -15.44
CA ASN A 38 6.38 3.02 -16.13
C ASN A 38 5.59 2.41 -17.30
N GLU A 39 4.72 3.20 -17.95
CA GLU A 39 3.89 2.72 -19.06
C GLU A 39 4.72 2.16 -20.22
N ASP A 40 5.88 2.75 -20.50
CA ASP A 40 6.74 2.37 -21.63
C ASP A 40 7.82 1.34 -21.24
N SER A 41 7.75 0.77 -20.03
CA SER A 41 8.75 -0.22 -19.56
C SER A 41 8.86 -1.49 -20.41
N PHE A 42 7.88 -1.75 -21.29
CA PHE A 42 7.82 -2.91 -22.18
C PHE A 42 7.80 -2.56 -23.68
N ASP A 43 8.11 -1.32 -24.04
CA ASP A 43 8.28 -0.92 -25.45
C ASP A 43 9.57 -1.45 -26.06
N HIS A 44 10.55 -1.66 -25.19
CA HIS A 44 11.86 -2.18 -25.55
C HIS A 44 12.15 -3.44 -24.73
N PRO A 45 13.05 -4.32 -25.21
CA PRO A 45 13.45 -5.51 -24.48
C PRO A 45 13.95 -5.16 -23.07
N ASN A 46 13.16 -5.48 -22.05
CA ASN A 46 13.47 -5.21 -20.65
C ASN A 46 13.30 -6.48 -19.81
N ASN A 47 14.16 -7.46 -20.09
CA ASN A 47 14.16 -8.76 -19.42
C ASN A 47 14.25 -8.61 -17.90
N LYS A 48 15.02 -7.63 -17.41
CA LYS A 48 15.12 -7.37 -15.97
C LYS A 48 13.76 -7.03 -15.37
N ALA A 49 13.05 -6.06 -15.94
CA ALA A 49 11.74 -5.66 -15.44
C ALA A 49 10.72 -6.79 -15.53
N ALA A 50 10.68 -7.46 -16.68
CA ALA A 50 9.79 -8.59 -16.92
C ALA A 50 10.02 -9.75 -15.93
N PHE A 51 11.27 -10.16 -15.71
CA PHE A 51 11.59 -11.24 -14.79
C PHE A 51 11.33 -10.85 -13.32
N CYS A 52 11.57 -9.59 -12.93
CA CYS A 52 11.20 -9.09 -11.61
C CYS A 52 9.68 -9.19 -11.37
N ILE A 53 8.89 -8.73 -12.34
CA ILE A 53 7.42 -8.81 -12.25
C ILE A 53 6.96 -10.26 -12.20
N LEU A 54 7.46 -11.11 -13.10
CA LEU A 54 7.11 -12.52 -13.12
C LEU A 54 7.46 -13.23 -11.80
N HIS A 55 8.66 -13.01 -11.27
CA HIS A 55 9.06 -13.53 -9.97
C HIS A 55 8.11 -13.06 -8.86
N TYR A 56 7.81 -11.76 -8.82
CA TYR A 56 6.89 -11.19 -7.84
C TYR A 56 5.49 -11.80 -7.93
N LEU A 57 4.93 -11.90 -9.14
CA LEU A 57 3.60 -12.47 -9.37
C LEU A 57 3.54 -13.95 -8.96
N MET A 58 4.58 -14.74 -9.24
CA MET A 58 4.63 -16.13 -8.79
C MET A 58 4.73 -16.25 -7.26
N TYR A 59 5.48 -15.35 -6.62
CA TYR A 59 5.59 -15.34 -5.16
C TYR A 59 4.25 -14.97 -4.49
N LYS A 60 3.50 -14.04 -5.10
CA LYS A 60 2.13 -13.71 -4.68
C LYS A 60 1.17 -14.88 -4.87
N LEU A 61 1.24 -15.56 -6.01
CA LEU A 61 0.33 -16.66 -6.31
C LEU A 61 0.57 -17.89 -5.42
N TYR A 62 1.85 -18.23 -5.19
CA TYR A 62 2.27 -19.41 -4.41
C TYR A 62 3.52 -19.14 -3.54
N PRO A 63 3.39 -18.46 -2.39
CA PRO A 63 4.55 -18.06 -1.57
C PRO A 63 5.46 -19.22 -1.15
N LYS A 64 4.87 -20.34 -0.70
CA LYS A 64 5.62 -21.51 -0.22
C LYS A 64 6.36 -22.23 -1.34
N MET A 65 5.69 -22.45 -2.49
CA MET A 65 6.28 -23.14 -3.63
C MET A 65 7.36 -22.29 -4.29
N SER A 66 7.09 -21.01 -4.51
CA SER A 66 8.00 -20.08 -5.21
C SER A 66 9.31 -19.90 -4.45
N LYS A 67 9.29 -19.87 -3.11
CA LYS A 67 10.52 -19.76 -2.30
C LYS A 67 11.53 -20.88 -2.60
N ASN A 68 11.03 -22.11 -2.76
CA ASN A 68 11.90 -23.27 -3.05
C ASN A 68 12.21 -23.37 -4.55
N ALA A 69 11.23 -23.06 -5.41
CA ALA A 69 11.38 -23.19 -6.86
C ALA A 69 12.43 -22.23 -7.44
N PHE A 70 12.54 -21.01 -6.88
CA PHE A 70 13.48 -20.00 -7.38
C PHE A 70 14.85 -20.00 -6.68
N SER A 71 15.12 -20.90 -5.72
CA SER A 71 16.35 -20.85 -4.89
C SER A 71 17.64 -20.90 -5.70
N ASN A 72 17.62 -21.59 -6.85
CA ASN A 72 18.81 -21.83 -7.67
C ASN A 72 18.90 -20.90 -8.90
N CYS A 73 17.85 -20.13 -9.20
CA CYS A 73 17.76 -19.32 -10.42
C CYS A 73 17.42 -17.85 -10.17
N TRP A 74 17.22 -17.45 -8.91
CA TRP A 74 16.98 -16.07 -8.51
C TRP A 74 17.95 -15.61 -7.41
N PRO A 75 18.59 -14.43 -7.53
CA PRO A 75 18.54 -13.48 -8.64
C PRO A 75 19.32 -13.97 -9.87
N ILE A 76 18.84 -13.64 -11.07
CA ILE A 76 19.47 -14.04 -12.35
C ILE A 76 20.76 -13.24 -12.55
N LYS A 77 21.90 -13.94 -12.61
CA LYS A 77 23.22 -13.37 -12.94
C LYS A 77 23.78 -13.92 -14.24
N GLU A 78 23.48 -15.19 -14.54
CA GLU A 78 24.01 -15.91 -15.69
C GLU A 78 22.91 -16.45 -16.62
N LYS A 79 23.27 -16.69 -17.89
CA LYS A 79 22.33 -17.22 -18.90
C LYS A 79 21.76 -18.59 -18.53
N ALA A 80 22.52 -19.42 -17.82
CA ALA A 80 22.05 -20.72 -17.33
C ALA A 80 20.90 -20.55 -16.32
N GLN A 81 21.06 -19.61 -15.37
CA GLN A 81 20.02 -19.26 -14.40
C GLN A 81 18.80 -18.67 -15.08
N GLU A 82 18.98 -17.85 -16.12
CA GLU A 82 17.87 -17.30 -16.89
C GLU A 82 17.04 -18.41 -17.56
N SER A 83 17.71 -19.39 -18.18
CA SER A 83 17.06 -20.55 -18.78
C SER A 83 16.25 -21.34 -17.75
N GLU A 84 16.84 -21.57 -16.57
CA GLU A 84 16.18 -22.28 -15.48
C GLU A 84 15.03 -21.49 -14.87
N PHE A 85 15.17 -20.17 -14.75
CA PHE A 85 14.11 -19.27 -14.31
C PHE A 85 12.90 -19.36 -15.23
N ARG A 86 13.09 -19.30 -16.55
CA ARG A 86 11.98 -19.42 -17.51
C ARG A 86 11.28 -20.78 -17.43
N LYS A 87 12.02 -21.88 -17.28
CA LYS A 87 11.42 -23.21 -17.05
C LYS A 87 10.59 -23.25 -15.77
N THR A 88 11.12 -22.64 -14.70
CA THR A 88 10.44 -22.55 -13.40
C THR A 88 9.12 -21.79 -13.53
N ILE A 89 9.12 -20.64 -14.23
CA ILE A 89 7.89 -19.88 -14.52
C ILE A 89 6.88 -20.72 -15.28
N VAL A 90 7.29 -21.41 -16.36
CA VAL A 90 6.39 -22.27 -17.16
C VAL A 90 5.78 -23.36 -16.28
N SER A 91 6.59 -24.05 -15.47
CA SER A 91 6.10 -25.10 -14.56
C SER A 91 5.09 -24.58 -13.54
N ILE A 92 5.30 -23.40 -12.97
CA ILE A 92 4.35 -22.79 -12.03
C ILE A 92 3.06 -22.38 -12.75
N LEU A 93 3.16 -21.83 -13.96
CA LEU A 93 1.99 -21.44 -14.77
C LEU A 93 1.17 -22.65 -15.22
N GLU A 94 1.80 -23.78 -15.54
CA GLU A 94 1.11 -25.03 -15.85
C GLU A 94 0.31 -25.54 -14.65
N LYS A 95 0.90 -25.49 -13.45
CA LYS A 95 0.18 -25.81 -12.20
C LYS A 95 -0.98 -24.86 -11.98
N ALA A 96 -0.77 -23.55 -12.15
CA ALA A 96 -1.83 -22.56 -12.04
C ALA A 96 -2.95 -22.80 -13.05
N SER A 97 -2.63 -23.22 -14.28
CA SER A 97 -3.64 -23.55 -15.29
C SER A 97 -4.48 -24.77 -14.94
N ASN A 98 -3.91 -25.74 -14.22
CA ASN A 98 -4.64 -26.92 -13.77
C ASN A 98 -5.51 -26.61 -12.53
N GLU A 99 -5.02 -25.77 -11.62
CA GLU A 99 -5.76 -25.35 -10.42
C GLU A 99 -6.89 -24.38 -10.75
N PHE A 100 -6.68 -23.54 -11.77
CA PHE A 100 -7.60 -22.47 -12.17
C PHE A 100 -8.05 -22.64 -13.63
N PRO A 101 -8.78 -23.72 -13.98
CA PRO A 101 -9.15 -24.03 -15.37
C PRO A 101 -10.10 -22.99 -15.98
N THR A 102 -10.85 -22.28 -15.14
CA THR A 102 -11.76 -21.19 -15.52
C THR A 102 -11.04 -20.01 -16.17
N PHE A 103 -9.77 -19.78 -15.85
CA PHE A 103 -9.03 -18.59 -16.28
C PHE A 103 -8.32 -18.75 -17.62
N LYS A 104 -8.24 -19.98 -18.17
CA LYS A 104 -7.66 -20.29 -19.49
C LYS A 104 -6.34 -19.54 -19.72
N PHE A 105 -5.32 -19.83 -18.91
CA PHE A 105 -4.01 -19.24 -19.11
C PHE A 105 -3.50 -19.54 -20.53
N PRO A 106 -2.88 -18.56 -21.22
CA PRO A 106 -2.26 -18.83 -22.49
C PRO A 106 -1.17 -19.88 -22.31
N LYS A 107 -1.13 -20.90 -23.17
CA LYS A 107 -0.08 -21.91 -23.15
C LYS A 107 1.25 -21.23 -23.47
N ILE A 108 2.09 -21.07 -22.45
CA ILE A 108 3.37 -20.36 -22.56
C ILE A 108 4.47 -21.39 -22.61
N THR A 109 5.23 -21.35 -23.69
CA THR A 109 6.45 -22.12 -23.85
C THR A 109 7.64 -21.32 -23.31
N ASN A 110 8.73 -22.01 -22.98
CA ASN A 110 9.98 -21.36 -22.59
C ASN A 110 10.46 -20.34 -23.64
N SER A 111 10.25 -20.63 -24.93
CA SER A 111 10.56 -19.72 -26.04
C SER A 111 9.76 -18.42 -26.02
N ALA A 112 8.51 -18.45 -25.55
CA ALA A 112 7.69 -17.24 -25.45
C ALA A 112 8.24 -16.25 -24.40
N LEU A 113 8.91 -16.75 -23.36
CA LEU A 113 9.55 -15.94 -22.32
C LEU A 113 10.94 -15.42 -22.71
N VAL A 114 11.43 -15.71 -23.91
CA VAL A 114 12.64 -15.09 -24.47
C VAL A 114 12.33 -13.65 -24.91
N THR A 115 11.11 -13.40 -25.40
CA THR A 115 10.66 -12.07 -25.85
C THR A 115 9.76 -11.45 -24.78
N THR A 116 10.35 -10.69 -23.87
CA THR A 116 9.64 -10.12 -22.71
C THR A 116 9.14 -8.69 -22.92
N TYR A 117 8.80 -8.33 -24.15
CA TYR A 117 8.37 -6.98 -24.53
C TYR A 117 7.27 -7.01 -25.59
N GLY A 118 6.68 -5.85 -25.86
CA GLY A 118 5.63 -5.68 -26.86
C GLY A 118 4.24 -6.14 -26.40
N THR A 119 3.25 -5.94 -27.28
CA THR A 119 1.82 -6.06 -26.94
C THR A 119 1.44 -7.47 -26.47
N ARG A 120 2.00 -8.52 -27.07
CA ARG A 120 1.69 -9.92 -26.68
C ARG A 120 2.13 -10.22 -25.26
N PHE A 121 3.33 -9.77 -24.88
CA PHE A 121 3.83 -9.91 -23.52
C PHE A 121 2.98 -9.10 -22.54
N CYS A 122 2.65 -7.85 -22.89
CA CYS A 122 1.80 -7.00 -22.06
C CYS A 122 0.43 -7.64 -21.81
N VAL A 123 -0.24 -8.14 -22.85
CA VAL A 123 -1.52 -8.85 -22.75
C VAL A 123 -1.40 -10.10 -21.87
N PHE A 124 -0.29 -10.83 -21.97
CA PHE A 124 -0.04 -11.97 -21.09
C PHE A 124 0.05 -11.54 -19.62
N ILE A 125 0.85 -10.53 -19.29
CA ILE A 125 0.97 -10.05 -17.91
C ILE A 125 -0.36 -9.47 -17.41
N ILE A 126 -1.13 -8.77 -18.25
CA ILE A 126 -2.49 -8.30 -17.91
C ILE A 126 -3.39 -9.48 -17.52
N LYS A 127 -3.39 -10.58 -18.30
CA LYS A 127 -4.18 -11.76 -17.95
C LYS A 127 -3.76 -12.33 -16.60
N LEU A 128 -2.46 -12.51 -16.39
CA LEU A 128 -1.92 -13.06 -15.15
C LEU A 128 -2.25 -12.19 -13.93
N THR A 129 -2.03 -10.88 -14.05
CA THR A 129 -2.35 -9.91 -13.00
C THR A 129 -3.84 -9.84 -12.72
N THR A 130 -4.68 -9.93 -13.75
CA THR A 130 -6.14 -9.98 -13.60
C THR A 130 -6.58 -11.22 -12.82
N VAL A 131 -5.98 -12.40 -13.07
CA VAL A 131 -6.24 -13.60 -12.27
C VAL A 131 -5.86 -13.40 -10.82
N LEU A 132 -4.68 -12.84 -10.57
CA LEU A 132 -4.19 -12.60 -9.22
C LEU A 132 -5.09 -11.62 -8.46
N LEU A 133 -5.49 -10.51 -9.10
CA LEU A 133 -6.44 -9.56 -8.55
C LEU A 133 -7.77 -10.23 -8.23
N GLN A 134 -8.28 -11.09 -9.12
CA GLN A 134 -9.49 -11.86 -8.84
C GLN A 134 -9.30 -12.82 -7.67
N LYS A 135 -8.15 -13.47 -7.51
CA LYS A 135 -7.86 -14.32 -6.36
C LYS A 135 -7.84 -13.54 -5.05
N GLU A 136 -7.19 -12.37 -5.03
CA GLU A 136 -7.14 -11.48 -3.85
C GLU A 136 -8.53 -10.92 -3.51
N LEU A 137 -9.34 -10.59 -4.52
CA LEU A 137 -10.71 -10.10 -4.36
C LEU A 137 -11.71 -11.21 -3.98
N ASN A 138 -11.50 -12.44 -4.51
CA ASN A 138 -12.31 -13.63 -4.25
C ASN A 138 -11.77 -14.46 -3.06
N GLY A 139 -10.98 -13.87 -2.16
CA GLY A 139 -10.85 -14.35 -0.78
C GLY A 139 -12.18 -14.31 0.01
N ILE A 140 -13.28 -14.01 -0.68
CA ILE A 140 -14.69 -14.19 -0.35
C ILE A 140 -15.20 -15.24 -1.35
N ASP A 141 -15.64 -16.40 -0.86
CA ASP A 141 -15.91 -17.62 -1.61
C ASP A 141 -16.60 -17.49 -2.99
N GLU A 142 -16.17 -18.39 -3.87
CA GLU A 142 -16.78 -18.89 -5.11
C GLU A 142 -17.04 -17.95 -6.30
N CYS A 143 -16.39 -18.33 -7.41
CA CYS A 143 -16.84 -18.16 -8.80
C CYS A 143 -17.37 -16.79 -9.22
N THR A 144 -16.53 -16.04 -9.94
CA THR A 144 -16.96 -15.47 -11.23
C THR A 144 -15.77 -15.34 -12.15
N CYS A 145 -15.78 -16.11 -13.25
CA CYS A 145 -15.09 -15.69 -14.46
C CYS A 145 -15.47 -14.24 -14.74
N PHE A 146 -14.50 -13.34 -14.85
CA PHE A 146 -14.78 -12.10 -15.53
C PHE A 146 -14.90 -12.40 -17.03
N PRO A 147 -16.08 -12.19 -17.64
CA PRO A 147 -16.23 -12.36 -19.06
C PRO A 147 -15.43 -11.25 -19.75
N GLU A 148 -14.77 -11.64 -20.83
CA GLU A 148 -14.32 -10.82 -21.95
C GLU A 148 -14.62 -9.32 -21.76
N LEU A 149 -13.60 -8.58 -21.38
CA LEU A 149 -13.68 -7.14 -21.21
C LEU A 149 -14.27 -6.50 -22.48
N PHE A 150 -15.18 -5.55 -22.24
CA PHE A 150 -15.79 -4.60 -23.19
C PHE A 150 -16.97 -5.11 -24.03
N ARG A 151 -18.14 -5.22 -23.40
CA ARG A 151 -19.37 -4.69 -24.00
C ARG A 151 -20.00 -3.68 -23.04
N GLU A 152 -20.18 -2.45 -23.52
CA GLU A 152 -20.69 -1.29 -22.76
C GLU A 152 -22.13 -1.49 -22.20
N ASP A 153 -22.82 -2.57 -22.58
CA ASP A 153 -24.24 -2.77 -22.26
C ASP A 153 -24.55 -3.88 -21.23
N ASN A 154 -23.56 -4.39 -20.49
CA ASN A 154 -23.84 -5.48 -19.54
C ASN A 154 -24.37 -4.94 -18.19
N LYS A 155 -25.70 -4.87 -18.05
CA LYS A 155 -26.41 -4.46 -16.82
C LYS A 155 -25.95 -5.23 -15.56
N THR A 156 -25.48 -6.46 -15.72
CA THR A 156 -24.96 -7.29 -14.62
C THR A 156 -23.60 -6.78 -14.13
N TYR A 157 -22.71 -6.36 -15.03
CA TYR A 157 -21.42 -5.77 -14.67
C TYR A 157 -21.60 -4.46 -13.90
N LYS A 158 -22.53 -3.59 -14.32
CA LYS A 158 -22.84 -2.34 -13.60
C LYS A 158 -23.30 -2.60 -12.17
N LYS A 159 -24.10 -3.65 -11.94
CA LYS A 159 -24.53 -4.08 -10.59
C LYS A 159 -23.38 -4.63 -9.75
N ILE A 160 -22.50 -5.43 -10.36
CA ILE A 160 -21.31 -5.98 -9.68
C ILE A 160 -20.34 -4.85 -9.31
N HIS A 161 -20.04 -3.93 -10.23
CA HIS A 161 -19.22 -2.76 -9.96
C HIS A 161 -19.82 -1.88 -8.87
N GLN A 162 -21.14 -1.60 -8.90
CA GLN A 162 -21.80 -0.85 -7.84
C GLN A 162 -21.70 -1.54 -6.48
N LYS A 163 -21.86 -2.86 -6.43
CA LYS A 163 -21.70 -3.65 -5.20
C LYS A 163 -20.26 -3.62 -4.69
N GLN A 164 -19.27 -3.73 -5.60
CA GLN A 164 -17.85 -3.66 -5.27
C GLN A 164 -17.43 -2.26 -4.80
N SER A 165 -17.86 -1.21 -5.48
CA SER A 165 -17.63 0.17 -5.04
C SER A 165 -18.27 0.43 -3.68
N LYS A 166 -19.49 -0.07 -3.42
CA LYS A 166 -20.10 0.01 -2.08
C LYS A 166 -19.28 -0.72 -1.02
N ASN A 167 -18.83 -1.94 -1.30
CA ASN A 167 -18.03 -2.71 -0.35
C ASN A 167 -16.67 -2.06 -0.07
N TYR A 168 -15.99 -1.56 -1.11
CA TYR A 168 -14.73 -0.86 -0.98
C TYR A 168 -14.88 0.44 -0.18
N VAL A 169 -15.91 1.24 -0.49
CA VAL A 169 -16.25 2.45 0.28
C VAL A 169 -16.55 2.08 1.72
N ASN A 170 -17.35 1.05 2.00
CA ASN A 170 -17.63 0.64 3.38
C ASN A 170 -16.37 0.19 4.14
N LEU A 171 -15.50 -0.60 3.52
CA LEU A 171 -14.24 -1.04 4.13
C LEU A 171 -13.31 0.15 4.45
N ASN A 172 -13.17 1.10 3.51
CA ASN A 172 -12.37 2.29 3.75
C ASN A 172 -13.02 3.22 4.78
N CYS A 173 -14.33 3.41 4.76
CA CYS A 173 -15.05 4.16 5.78
C CYS A 173 -14.84 3.53 7.17
N GLN A 174 -14.88 2.21 7.29
CA GLN A 174 -14.58 1.55 8.57
C GLN A 174 -13.15 1.77 9.05
N LYS A 175 -12.16 1.75 8.15
CA LYS A 175 -10.77 2.05 8.48
C LYS A 175 -10.62 3.51 8.93
N ILE A 176 -11.15 4.46 8.15
CA ILE A 176 -11.13 5.88 8.48
C ILE A 176 -11.84 6.14 9.81
N SER A 177 -12.98 5.51 10.07
CA SER A 177 -13.69 5.66 11.35
C SER A 177 -12.89 5.15 12.54
N LYS A 178 -12.13 4.05 12.39
CA LYS A 178 -11.24 3.55 13.44
C LYS A 178 -10.07 4.51 13.69
N GLU A 179 -9.50 5.05 12.63
CA GLU A 179 -8.39 5.99 12.71
C GLU A 179 -8.82 7.32 13.33
N LEU A 180 -9.98 7.83 12.93
CA LEU A 180 -10.59 9.02 13.52
C LEU A 180 -10.95 8.81 15.00
N ALA A 181 -11.44 7.62 15.37
CA ALA A 181 -11.69 7.28 16.78
C ALA A 181 -10.39 7.26 17.60
N LEU A 182 -9.28 6.79 17.03
CA LEU A 182 -7.96 6.83 17.67
C LEU A 182 -7.49 8.29 17.85
N GLN A 183 -7.65 9.10 16.81
CA GLN A 183 -7.28 10.51 16.83
C GLN A 183 -8.08 11.29 17.88
N ASN A 184 -9.39 11.07 17.98
CA ASN A 184 -10.23 11.68 19.02
C ASN A 184 -9.79 11.28 20.43
N LYS A 185 -9.36 10.02 20.65
CA LYS A 185 -8.81 9.60 21.94
C LYS A 185 -7.51 10.35 22.27
N LEU A 186 -6.63 10.49 21.30
CA LEU A 186 -5.40 11.27 21.42
C LEU A 186 -5.70 12.74 21.75
N ASP A 187 -6.63 13.36 21.04
CA ASP A 187 -7.04 14.75 21.29
C ASP A 187 -7.65 14.93 22.68
N THR A 188 -8.45 13.96 23.13
CA THR A 188 -9.02 13.97 24.50
C THR A 188 -7.91 13.91 25.54
N PHE A 189 -6.97 12.98 25.38
CA PHE A 189 -5.80 12.86 26.25
C PHE A 189 -4.97 14.15 26.29
N TRP A 190 -4.73 14.78 25.14
CA TRP A 190 -3.99 16.05 25.08
C TRP A 190 -4.72 17.18 25.78
N ARG A 191 -6.05 17.30 25.62
CA ARG A 191 -6.85 18.31 26.33
C ARG A 191 -6.82 18.12 27.84
N GLU A 192 -6.95 16.89 28.31
CA GLU A 192 -6.84 16.56 29.73
C GLU A 192 -5.45 16.88 30.27
N SER A 193 -4.41 16.55 29.51
CA SER A 193 -3.03 16.88 29.88
C SER A 193 -2.79 18.38 29.95
N ILE A 194 -3.27 19.15 28.97
CA ILE A 194 -3.16 20.62 28.96
C ILE A 194 -3.87 21.21 30.19
N SER A 195 -5.12 20.79 30.45
CA SER A 195 -5.88 21.25 31.63
C SER A 195 -5.16 20.92 32.94
N HIS A 196 -4.54 19.73 33.04
CA HIS A 196 -3.75 19.36 34.20
C HIS A 196 -2.54 20.28 34.39
N PHE A 197 -1.80 20.58 33.31
CA PHE A 197 -0.67 21.49 33.35
C PHE A 197 -1.09 22.93 33.70
N GLU A 198 -2.20 23.42 33.15
CA GLU A 198 -2.75 24.73 33.48
C GLU A 198 -3.08 24.84 34.98
N ASN A 199 -3.72 23.82 35.54
CA ASN A 199 -4.03 23.78 36.97
C ASN A 199 -2.77 23.77 37.85
N ILE A 200 -1.76 22.98 37.46
CA ILE A 200 -0.46 22.98 38.15
C ILE A 200 0.19 24.37 38.07
N PHE A 201 0.21 24.97 36.89
CA PHE A 201 0.79 26.29 36.68
C PHE A 201 0.09 27.37 37.49
N LEU A 202 -1.25 27.37 37.53
CA LEU A 202 -2.07 28.25 38.35
C LEU A 202 -1.74 28.10 39.84
N LYS A 203 -1.63 26.86 40.33
CA LYS A 203 -1.27 26.57 41.71
C LYS A 203 0.10 27.16 42.07
N TYR A 204 1.13 26.89 41.27
CA TYR A 204 2.47 27.43 41.50
C TYR A 204 2.52 28.95 41.40
N THR A 205 1.77 29.54 40.48
CA THR A 205 1.69 31.00 40.34
C THR A 205 1.07 31.64 41.59
N GLN A 206 0.07 31.00 42.19
CA GLN A 206 -0.52 31.46 43.44
C GLN A 206 0.45 31.32 44.61
N GLU A 207 1.12 30.16 44.75
CA GLU A 207 2.14 29.95 45.79
C GLU A 207 3.28 30.98 45.71
N LEU A 208 3.74 31.32 44.50
CA LEU A 208 4.75 32.36 44.29
C LEU A 208 4.26 33.75 44.72
N LYS A 209 2.99 34.09 44.47
CA LYS A 209 2.41 35.36 44.94
C LYS A 209 2.31 35.39 46.46
N ASP A 210 1.86 34.30 47.07
CA ASP A 210 1.71 34.21 48.53
C ASP A 210 3.07 34.32 49.23
N LEU A 211 4.10 33.63 48.72
CA LEU A 211 5.48 33.76 49.21
C LEU A 211 6.02 35.18 49.09
N LYS A 212 5.74 35.86 47.97
CA LYS A 212 6.16 37.25 47.77
C LYS A 212 5.46 38.20 48.76
N ASN A 213 4.16 38.02 48.99
CA ASN A 213 3.41 38.82 49.95
C ASN A 213 3.93 38.61 51.38
N GLN A 214 4.20 37.35 51.77
CA GLN A 214 4.80 37.03 53.07
C GLN A 214 6.18 37.68 53.24
N GLN A 215 7.00 37.70 52.19
CA GLN A 215 8.29 38.37 52.22
C GLN A 215 8.14 39.88 52.42
N GLU A 216 7.21 40.53 51.72
CA GLU A 216 6.93 41.96 51.88
C GLU A 216 6.38 42.30 53.28
N GLU A 217 5.53 41.45 53.87
CA GLU A 217 5.06 41.61 55.25
C GLU A 217 6.19 41.46 56.27
N CYS A 218 7.05 40.45 56.11
CA CYS A 218 8.22 40.23 56.97
C CYS A 218 9.19 41.43 56.92
N LEU A 219 9.42 42.00 55.72
CA LEU A 219 10.20 43.22 55.54
C LEU A 219 9.58 44.42 56.28
N LYS A 220 8.26 44.63 56.16
CA LYS A 220 7.55 45.72 56.86
C LYS A 220 7.62 45.56 58.39
N GLN A 221 7.47 44.34 58.91
CA GLN A 221 7.60 44.08 60.35
C GLN A 221 9.02 44.37 60.85
N THR A 222 10.04 43.96 60.09
CA THR A 222 11.45 44.22 60.44
C THR A 222 11.76 45.72 60.48
N LEU A 223 11.22 46.50 59.52
CA LEU A 223 11.36 47.96 59.49
C LEU A 223 10.64 48.67 60.65
N ASN A 224 9.45 48.21 61.04
CA ASN A 224 8.73 48.77 62.19
C ASN A 224 9.45 48.49 63.51
N ILE A 225 9.95 47.26 63.71
CA ILE A 225 10.72 46.88 64.91
C ILE A 225 12.00 47.72 65.04
N SER A 226 12.68 48.00 63.93
CA SER A 226 13.87 48.84 63.93
C SER A 226 13.57 50.33 64.18
N SER A 227 12.39 50.83 63.78
CA SER A 227 11.93 52.19 64.13
C SER A 227 11.59 52.34 65.62
N ASP A 228 10.94 51.35 66.23
CA ASP A 228 10.58 51.38 67.66
C ASP A 228 11.80 51.28 68.58
N GLN A 229 12.83 50.54 68.17
CA GLN A 229 14.10 50.47 68.91
C GLN A 229 14.89 51.80 68.87
N PHE A 230 14.70 52.64 67.85
CA PHE A 230 15.34 53.95 67.74
C PHE A 230 14.62 55.05 68.54
N MET A 231 13.34 54.88 68.89
CA MET A 231 12.54 55.85 69.67
C MET A 231 12.59 55.59 71.19
N SER A 232 13.27 54.54 71.63
CA SER A 232 13.41 54.16 73.05
C SER A 232 14.80 54.47 73.64
N TYR A 233 15.63 55.24 72.93
CA TYR A 233 16.90 55.83 73.40
C TYR A 233 16.79 57.36 73.43
#